data_AF-A0A920FQU7-F1
#
_entry.id   AF-A0A920FQU7-F1
#
_cell.length_a   1.000
_cell.length_b   1.000
_cell.length_c   1.000
_cell.angle_alpha   90.00
_cell.angle_beta   90.00
_cell.angle_gamma   90.00
#
_symmetry.space_group_name_H-M   'P 1'
#
loop_
_entity.id
_entity.type
_entity.pdbx_description
1 polymer ?
#
loop_
_entity_poly.entity_id
_entity_poly.type
_entity_poly.pdbx_seq_one_letter_code
_entity_poly.pdbx_strand_id
1 'polypeptide(L)'
;MIKTTHILLLISVLGVVFFNYEIKKNYHQKEKEILKLNNLISEKKQNIKLIKAELAYLSRPERLQSIAKQQLNMKEILPSDIWNINDISKLYFEKN
;
A
#
# COMPACT_ATOMS: atom_id res chain seq x y z
N MET A 1 -56.52 -40.41 11.86
CA MET A 1 -56.81 -39.05 11.37
C MET A 1 -55.73 -38.11 11.89
N ILE A 2 -54.73 -37.77 11.08
CA ILE A 2 -53.66 -36.86 11.49
C ILE A 2 -54.29 -35.49 11.71
N LYS A 3 -54.19 -34.96 12.94
CA LYS A 3 -54.66 -33.62 13.25
C LYS A 3 -53.78 -32.61 12.52
N THR A 4 -54.39 -31.60 11.93
CA THR A 4 -53.74 -30.49 11.21
C THR A 4 -52.65 -29.80 12.03
N THR A 5 -52.77 -29.82 13.36
CA THR A 5 -51.77 -29.32 14.31
C THR A 5 -50.42 -30.03 14.20
N HIS A 6 -50.39 -31.35 14.00
CA HIS A 6 -49.13 -32.10 13.89
C HIS A 6 -48.40 -31.81 12.58
N ILE A 7 -49.15 -31.60 11.48
CA ILE A 7 -48.60 -31.21 10.18
C ILE A 7 -47.97 -29.81 10.28
N LEU A 8 -48.67 -28.86 10.93
CA LEU A 8 -48.16 -27.51 11.14
C LEU A 8 -46.85 -27.51 11.95
N LEU A 9 -46.78 -28.32 13.01
CA LEU A 9 -45.60 -28.46 13.84
C LEU A 9 -44.42 -29.04 13.05
N LEU A 10 -44.68 -30.05 12.22
CA LEU A 10 -43.66 -30.65 11.36
C LEU A 10 -43.09 -29.63 10.35
N ILE A 11 -43.96 -28.86 9.69
CA ILE A 11 -43.56 -27.81 8.75
C ILE A 11 -42.74 -26.72 9.47
N SER A 12 -43.15 -26.34 10.68
CA SER A 12 -42.42 -25.36 11.49
C SER A 12 -40.97 -25.83 11.78
N VAL A 13 -40.80 -27.08 12.21
CA VAL A 13 -39.46 -27.64 12.48
C VAL A 13 -38.62 -27.70 11.20
N LEU A 14 -39.20 -28.16 10.08
CA LEU A 14 -38.49 -28.21 8.81
C LEU A 14 -38.10 -26.80 8.30
N GLY A 15 -38.95 -25.80 8.52
CA GLY A 15 -38.67 -24.41 8.18
C GLY A 15 -37.45 -23.86 8.94
N VAL A 16 -37.35 -24.13 10.25
CA VAL A 16 -36.21 -23.71 11.07
C VAL A 16 -34.91 -24.37 10.60
N VAL A 17 -34.95 -25.67 10.27
CA VAL A 17 -33.77 -26.41 9.76
C VAL A 17 -33.30 -25.82 8.43
N PHE A 18 -34.22 -25.59 7.49
CA PHE A 18 -33.89 -25.01 6.19
C PHE A 18 -33.33 -23.59 6.30
N PHE A 19 -33.94 -22.76 7.14
CA PHE A 19 -33.48 -21.40 7.39
C PHE A 19 -32.05 -21.36 7.98
N ASN A 20 -31.76 -22.21 8.96
CA ASN A 20 -30.41 -22.34 9.52
C ASN A 20 -29.39 -22.79 8.48
N TYR A 21 -29.78 -23.72 7.59
CA TYR A 21 -28.90 -24.19 6.52
C TYR A 21 -28.49 -23.08 5.56
N GLU A 22 -29.46 -22.27 5.11
CA GLU A 22 -29.18 -21.13 4.22
C GLU A 22 -28.30 -20.06 4.89
N ILE A 23 -28.56 -19.74 6.16
CA ILE A 23 -27.70 -18.82 6.92
C ILE A 23 -26.27 -19.35 7.01
N LYS A 24 -26.11 -20.63 7.36
CA LYS A 24 -24.79 -21.25 7.51
C LYS A 24 -24.00 -21.21 6.20
N LYS A 25 -24.68 -21.48 5.07
CA LYS A 25 -24.08 -21.40 3.73
C LYS A 25 -23.59 -19.98 3.41
N ASN A 26 -24.44 -18.99 3.62
CA ASN A 26 -24.10 -17.58 3.38
C ASN A 26 -22.95 -17.11 4.29
N TYR A 27 -22.97 -17.52 5.55
CA TYR A 27 -21.90 -17.24 6.50
C TYR A 27 -20.55 -17.78 6.01
N HIS A 28 -20.48 -19.06 5.63
CA HIS A 28 -19.22 -19.65 5.15
C HIS A 28 -18.74 -19.06 3.82
N GLN A 29 -19.64 -18.61 2.95
CA GLN A 29 -19.23 -17.87 1.75
C GLN A 29 -18.58 -16.53 2.11
N LYS A 30 -19.18 -15.77 3.02
CA LYS A 30 -18.62 -14.50 3.50
C LYS A 30 -17.30 -14.69 4.26
N GLU A 31 -17.20 -15.71 5.07
CA GLU A 31 -15.96 -16.09 5.75
C GLU A 31 -14.83 -16.37 4.74
N LYS A 32 -15.11 -17.12 3.68
CA LYS A 32 -14.15 -17.37 2.59
C LYS A 32 -13.75 -16.10 1.85
N GLU A 33 -14.70 -15.21 1.57
CA GLU A 33 -14.42 -13.92 0.94
C GLU A 33 -13.49 -13.05 1.81
N ILE A 34 -13.75 -13.00 3.13
CA ILE A 34 -12.93 -12.26 4.09
C ILE A 34 -11.51 -12.84 4.15
N LEU A 35 -11.37 -14.17 4.25
CA LEU A 35 -10.05 -14.82 4.26
C LEU A 35 -9.27 -14.53 2.97
N LYS A 36 -9.94 -14.61 1.80
CA LYS A 36 -9.32 -14.29 0.51
C LYS A 36 -8.86 -12.84 0.46
N LEU A 37 -9.69 -11.91 0.91
CA LEU A 37 -9.35 -10.48 0.92
C LEU A 37 -8.18 -10.19 1.87
N ASN A 38 -8.15 -10.79 3.05
CA ASN A 38 -7.06 -10.64 4.00
C ASN A 38 -5.72 -11.16 3.44
N ASN A 39 -5.75 -12.29 2.73
CA ASN A 39 -4.57 -12.81 2.05
C ASN A 39 -4.06 -11.83 0.98
N LEU A 40 -4.97 -11.30 0.15
CA LEU A 40 -4.63 -10.28 -0.86
C LEU A 40 -4.05 -9.01 -0.21
N ILE A 41 -4.62 -8.54 0.89
CA ILE A 41 -4.11 -7.38 1.63
C ILE A 41 -2.69 -7.66 2.15
N SER A 42 -2.45 -8.86 2.69
CA SER A 42 -1.13 -9.25 3.18
C SER A 42 -0.08 -9.25 2.07
N GLU A 43 -0.41 -9.88 0.94
CA GLU A 43 0.43 -9.91 -0.26
C GLU A 43 0.74 -8.49 -0.78
N LYS A 44 -0.29 -7.64 -0.91
CA LYS A 44 -0.09 -6.25 -1.36
C LYS A 44 0.78 -5.46 -0.39
N LYS A 45 0.64 -5.66 0.93
CA LYS A 45 1.51 -5.02 1.92
C LYS A 45 2.97 -5.47 1.77
N GLN A 46 3.22 -6.74 1.48
CA GLN A 46 4.57 -7.24 1.22
C GLN A 46 5.16 -6.62 -0.06
N ASN A 47 4.38 -6.55 -1.14
CA ASN A 47 4.79 -5.93 -2.39
C ASN A 47 5.12 -4.45 -2.22
N ILE A 48 4.31 -3.70 -1.45
CA ILE A 48 4.60 -2.29 -1.12
C ILE A 48 5.93 -2.16 -0.37
N LYS A 49 6.21 -3.06 0.59
CA LYS A 49 7.49 -3.02 1.31
C LYS A 49 8.68 -3.26 0.37
N LEU A 50 8.56 -4.22 -0.55
CA LEU A 50 9.59 -4.50 -1.54
C LEU A 50 9.83 -3.27 -2.44
N ILE A 51 8.77 -2.72 -3.02
CA ILE A 51 8.86 -1.53 -3.89
C ILE A 51 9.46 -0.34 -3.14
N LYS A 52 9.11 -0.14 -1.86
CA LYS A 52 9.73 0.91 -1.04
C LYS A 52 11.24 0.69 -0.87
N ALA A 53 11.68 -0.55 -0.68
CA ALA A 53 13.10 -0.87 -0.56
C ALA A 53 13.84 -0.64 -1.88
N GLU A 54 13.24 -1.04 -3.00
CA GLU A 54 13.79 -0.78 -4.34
C GLU A 54 13.88 0.72 -4.62
N LEU A 55 12.82 1.47 -4.33
CA LEU A 55 12.81 2.92 -4.48
C LEU A 55 13.92 3.55 -3.62
N ALA A 56 14.03 3.16 -2.35
CA ALA A 56 15.06 3.66 -1.45
C ALA A 56 16.48 3.33 -1.96
N TYR A 57 16.68 2.17 -2.61
CA TYR A 57 17.94 1.82 -3.25
C TYR A 57 18.22 2.68 -4.50
N LEU A 58 17.21 2.87 -5.34
CA LEU A 58 17.33 3.64 -6.58
C LEU A 58 17.53 5.14 -6.32
N SER A 59 16.92 5.67 -5.25
CA SER A 59 16.97 7.07 -4.85
C SER A 59 18.18 7.44 -4.00
N ARG A 60 19.16 6.53 -3.81
CA ARG A 60 20.38 6.83 -3.05
C ARG A 60 21.14 7.99 -3.71
N PRO A 61 21.52 9.03 -2.96
CA PRO A 61 22.21 10.20 -3.53
C PRO A 61 23.46 9.83 -4.32
N GLU A 62 24.26 8.89 -3.83
CA GLU A 62 25.51 8.46 -4.47
C GLU A 62 25.24 7.80 -5.83
N ARG A 63 24.18 6.98 -5.90
CA ARG A 63 23.75 6.32 -7.14
C ARG A 63 23.23 7.35 -8.14
N LEU A 64 22.40 8.29 -7.68
CA LEU A 64 21.89 9.37 -8.52
C LEU A 64 23.04 10.25 -9.04
N GLN A 65 24.02 10.58 -8.19
CA GLN A 65 25.19 11.36 -8.56
C GLN A 65 26.05 10.61 -9.60
N SER A 66 26.27 9.30 -9.41
CA SER A 66 27.00 8.47 -10.39
C SER A 66 26.31 8.49 -11.75
N ILE A 67 24.99 8.28 -11.78
CA ILE A 67 24.22 8.30 -13.04
C ILE A 67 24.26 9.70 -13.67
N ALA A 68 24.11 10.76 -12.89
CA ALA A 68 24.17 12.13 -13.36
C ALA A 68 25.53 12.47 -13.99
N LYS A 69 26.63 12.06 -13.36
CA LYS A 69 27.99 12.24 -13.89
C LYS A 69 28.21 11.43 -15.17
N GLN A 70 27.81 10.16 -15.18
CA GLN A 70 28.12 9.22 -16.27
C GLN A 70 27.22 9.37 -17.50
N GLN A 71 25.94 9.68 -17.31
CA GLN A 71 24.94 9.68 -18.38
C GLN A 71 24.51 11.08 -18.79
N LEU A 72 24.61 12.06 -17.89
CA LEU A 72 24.14 13.43 -18.13
C LEU A 72 25.30 14.45 -18.15
N ASN A 73 26.56 14.00 -18.03
CA ASN A 73 27.76 14.84 -17.93
C ASN A 73 27.63 15.99 -16.90
N MET A 74 26.86 15.75 -15.83
CA MET A 74 26.70 16.73 -14.77
C MET A 74 27.97 16.83 -13.94
N LYS A 75 28.37 18.06 -13.60
CA LYS A 75 29.50 18.35 -12.69
C LYS A 75 28.99 18.73 -11.30
N GLU A 76 29.85 18.59 -10.30
CA GLU A 76 29.57 19.15 -8.98
C GLU A 76 29.46 20.68 -9.07
N ILE A 77 28.51 21.23 -8.31
CA ILE A 77 28.34 22.67 -8.23
C ILE A 77 29.44 23.26 -7.36
N LEU A 78 30.22 24.17 -7.91
CA LEU A 78 31.23 24.90 -7.15
C LEU A 78 30.60 26.19 -6.59
N PRO A 79 31.13 26.74 -5.48
CA PRO A 79 30.65 28.04 -4.97
C PRO A 79 30.68 29.15 -6.04
N SER A 80 31.64 29.09 -6.95
CA SER A 80 31.77 30.00 -8.10
C SER A 80 30.68 29.84 -9.17
N ASP A 81 30.03 28.69 -9.25
CA ASP A 81 28.89 28.47 -10.14
C ASP A 81 27.60 29.10 -9.58
N ILE A 82 27.56 29.41 -8.28
CA ILE A 82 26.40 30.00 -7.58
C ILE A 82 26.57 31.51 -7.39
N TRP A 83 27.77 31.93 -6.97
CA TRP A 83 28.11 33.32 -6.71
C TRP A 83 29.30 33.76 -7.55
N ASN A 84 29.21 34.97 -8.09
CA ASN A 84 30.38 35.61 -8.68
C ASN A 84 31.34 36.03 -7.56
N ILE A 85 32.60 35.58 -7.66
CA ILE A 85 33.67 35.88 -6.69
C ILE A 85 33.85 37.39 -6.51
N ASN A 86 33.58 38.17 -7.56
CA ASN A 86 33.68 39.63 -7.52
C ASN A 86 32.65 40.26 -6.55
N ASP A 87 31.47 39.67 -6.41
CA ASP A 87 30.42 40.19 -5.52
C ASP A 87 30.72 39.91 -4.04
N ILE A 88 31.48 38.84 -3.76
CA ILE A 88 31.95 38.51 -2.40
C ILE A 88 32.96 39.55 -1.91
N SER A 89 33.82 40.05 -2.81
CA SER A 89 34.80 41.08 -2.47
C SER A 89 34.13 42.39 -2.04
N LYS A 90 33.06 42.82 -2.74
CA LYS A 90 32.31 44.04 -2.42
C LYS A 90 31.72 44.01 -1.00
N LEU A 91 31.15 42.89 -0.59
CA LEU A 91 30.58 42.70 0.76
C LEU A 91 31.62 42.84 1.88
N TYR A 92 32.89 42.49 1.62
CA TYR A 92 33.97 42.64 2.60
C TYR A 92 34.48 44.09 2.71
N PHE A 93 34.41 44.86 1.63
CA PHE A 93 34.87 46.25 1.60
C PHE A 93 33.80 47.29 1.98
N GLU A 94 32.51 46.96 1.94
CA GLU A 94 31.43 47.86 2.42
C GLU A 94 31.24 47.85 3.95
N LYS A 95 31.80 46.87 4.65
CA LYS A 95 31.63 46.70 6.11
C LYS A 95 32.75 47.33 6.95
N ASN A 96 33.83 47.78 6.31
CA ASN A 96 34.94 48.53 6.92
C ASN A 96 34.93 49.98 6.43
#